data_AF-A0A7S1SVY2-F1
#
_entry.id   AF-A0A7S1SVY2-F1
#
_cell.length_a   1.000
_cell.length_b   1.000
_cell.length_c   1.000
_cell.angle_alpha   90.00
_cell.angle_beta   90.00
_cell.angle_gamma   90.00
#
_symmetry.space_group_name_H-M   'P 1'
#
loop_
_entity.id
_entity.type
_entity.pdbx_description
1 polymer ?
#
loop_
_entity_poly.entity_id
_entity_poly.type
_entity_poly.pdbx_seq_one_letter_code
_entity_poly.pdbx_strand_id
1 'polypeptide(L)'
;ALLMGLEYVFEAAVNPLLKEYFSFVMHDELRPTLEGIEGIEQINLDVYQDILCERFSNTLVADTLMRISHDTSNKFSIQGCPAVSDGLALGLPMKGMAFMVACWAHFIQKCGRAGVVMKDGQSGALEAAMAGHDINALLDMEPVFHELMFAEGWRAEVVGYYDMIKFEGIRQALRKFNASNM
;
A
#
# COMPACT_ATOMS: atom_id res chain seq x y z
N ALA A 1 1.73 -8.55 -1.80
CA ALA A 1 2.25 -9.88 -1.39
C ALA A 1 1.15 -10.94 -1.17
N LEU A 2 0.18 -10.75 -0.25
CA LEU A 2 -0.89 -11.74 0.00
C LEU A 2 -1.75 -12.08 -1.23
N LEU A 3 -2.00 -11.10 -2.10
CA LEU A 3 -2.67 -11.33 -3.40
C LEU A 3 -1.83 -12.21 -4.34
N MET A 4 -0.51 -12.22 -4.18
CA MET A 4 0.39 -13.11 -4.91
C MET A 4 0.46 -14.52 -4.30
N GLY A 5 -0.16 -14.77 -3.13
CA GLY A 5 -0.14 -16.07 -2.46
C GLY A 5 1.12 -16.32 -1.64
N LEU A 6 1.85 -15.27 -1.26
CA LEU A 6 2.94 -15.37 -0.28
C LEU A 6 2.36 -15.37 1.14
N GLU A 7 3.05 -16.01 2.06
CA GLU A 7 2.63 -16.17 3.45
C GLU A 7 3.47 -15.32 4.41
N TYR A 8 4.79 -15.29 4.20
CA TYR A 8 5.73 -14.65 5.12
C TYR A 8 6.36 -13.38 4.54
N VAL A 9 6.76 -12.47 5.43
CA VAL A 9 7.43 -11.21 5.09
C VAL A 9 8.75 -11.48 4.36
N PHE A 10 9.53 -12.48 4.79
CA PHE A 10 10.80 -12.80 4.13
C PHE A 10 10.62 -13.27 2.69
N GLU A 11 9.52 -13.94 2.36
CA GLU A 11 9.20 -14.33 0.98
C GLU A 11 8.90 -13.11 0.11
N ALA A 12 8.19 -12.13 0.69
CA ALA A 12 7.91 -10.87 0.02
C ALA A 12 9.19 -10.03 -0.15
N ALA A 13 10.07 -10.00 0.85
CA ALA A 13 11.29 -9.21 0.86
C ALA A 13 12.30 -9.66 -0.21
N VAL A 14 12.37 -10.97 -0.49
CA VAL A 14 13.25 -11.53 -1.53
C VAL A 14 12.60 -11.61 -2.91
N ASN A 15 11.32 -11.25 -3.04
CA ASN A 15 10.63 -11.26 -4.33
C ASN A 15 11.06 -10.06 -5.18
N PRO A 16 11.65 -10.25 -6.38
CA PRO A 16 12.20 -9.15 -7.17
C PRO A 16 11.17 -8.07 -7.53
N LEU A 17 9.94 -8.46 -7.92
CA LEU A 17 8.90 -7.51 -8.30
C LEU A 17 8.44 -6.65 -7.11
N LEU A 18 8.34 -7.26 -5.92
CA LEU A 18 7.94 -6.53 -4.71
C LEU A 18 9.08 -5.66 -4.18
N LYS A 19 10.33 -6.11 -4.29
CA LYS A 19 11.51 -5.33 -3.90
C LYS A 19 11.60 -4.06 -4.73
N GLU A 20 11.46 -4.18 -6.05
CA GLU A 20 11.47 -3.06 -6.98
C GLU A 20 10.35 -2.05 -6.69
N TYR A 21 9.11 -2.53 -6.52
CA TYR A 21 7.98 -1.69 -6.12
C TYR A 21 8.21 -1.00 -4.77
N PHE A 22 8.71 -1.73 -3.77
CA PHE A 22 8.99 -1.19 -2.45
C PHE A 22 10.08 -0.13 -2.51
N SER A 23 11.13 -0.35 -3.31
CA SER A 23 12.19 0.61 -3.53
C SER A 23 11.67 1.92 -4.13
N PHE A 24 10.82 1.84 -5.16
CA PHE A 24 10.17 3.01 -5.75
C PHE A 24 9.36 3.80 -4.72
N VAL A 25 8.47 3.14 -3.96
CA VAL A 25 7.65 3.82 -2.94
C VAL A 25 8.52 4.49 -1.88
N MET A 26 9.53 3.79 -1.36
CA MET A 26 10.38 4.34 -0.32
C MET A 26 11.24 5.51 -0.80
N HIS A 27 11.82 5.40 -2.00
CA HIS A 27 12.78 6.37 -2.52
C HIS A 27 12.11 7.57 -3.20
N ASP A 28 11.12 7.32 -4.06
CA ASP A 28 10.56 8.33 -4.95
C ASP A 28 9.28 8.97 -4.39
N GLU A 29 8.58 8.30 -3.46
CA GLU A 29 7.35 8.83 -2.87
C GLU A 29 7.50 9.23 -1.41
N LEU A 30 8.07 8.35 -0.57
CA LEU A 30 8.11 8.60 0.88
C LEU A 30 9.32 9.41 1.34
N ARG A 31 10.50 9.21 0.75
CA ARG A 31 11.69 9.99 1.15
C ARG A 31 11.47 11.51 1.03
N PRO A 32 10.93 12.05 -0.08
CA PRO A 32 10.73 13.49 -0.20
C PRO A 32 9.82 14.08 0.87
N THR A 33 8.84 13.31 1.37
CA THR A 33 7.92 13.78 2.43
C THR A 33 8.58 13.85 3.80
N LEU A 34 9.79 13.30 3.96
CA LEU A 34 10.56 13.40 5.20
C LEU A 34 11.44 14.65 5.25
N GLU A 35 11.58 15.39 4.14
CA GLU A 35 12.37 16.61 4.10
C GLU A 35 11.82 17.66 5.07
N GLY A 36 12.69 18.26 5.88
CA GLY A 36 12.31 19.25 6.87
C GLY A 36 11.90 18.69 8.24
N ILE A 37 11.86 17.37 8.43
CA ILE A 37 11.77 16.76 9.76
C ILE A 37 13.10 16.96 10.49
N GLU A 38 13.07 17.57 11.68
CA GLU A 38 14.28 17.82 12.48
C GLU A 38 15.06 16.51 12.75
N GLY A 39 16.33 16.49 12.38
CA GLY A 39 17.22 15.34 12.60
C GLY A 39 17.20 14.30 11.47
N ILE A 40 16.33 14.44 10.47
CA ILE A 40 16.31 13.52 9.31
C ILE A 40 17.61 13.60 8.51
N GLU A 41 18.22 14.77 8.45
CA GLU A 41 19.48 15.04 7.76
C GLU A 41 20.67 14.30 8.39
N GLN A 42 20.53 13.80 9.62
CA GLN A 42 21.53 13.00 10.32
C GLN A 42 21.41 11.51 10.01
N ILE A 43 20.32 11.10 9.34
CA ILE A 43 20.05 9.72 8.99
C ILE A 43 20.34 9.53 7.51
N ASN A 44 21.26 8.61 7.18
CA ASN A 44 21.40 8.17 5.81
C ASN A 44 20.22 7.25 5.45
N LEU A 45 19.25 7.79 4.72
CA LEU A 45 18.02 7.08 4.35
C LEU A 45 18.27 5.91 3.38
N ASP A 46 19.32 5.96 2.56
CA ASP A 46 19.67 4.84 1.67
C ASP A 46 20.14 3.64 2.49
N VAL A 47 21.06 3.89 3.43
CA VAL A 47 21.55 2.88 4.37
C VAL A 47 20.41 2.37 5.26
N TYR A 48 19.52 3.25 5.71
CA TYR A 48 18.37 2.84 6.51
C TYR A 48 17.42 1.92 5.73
N GLN A 49 17.15 2.21 4.45
CA GLN A 49 16.34 1.37 3.59
C GLN A 49 16.96 -0.02 3.37
N ASP A 50 18.29 -0.10 3.20
CA ASP A 50 19.00 -1.38 3.10
C ASP A 50 18.85 -2.21 4.38
N ILE A 51 19.00 -1.58 5.55
CA ILE A 51 18.80 -2.24 6.86
C ILE A 51 17.37 -2.76 6.99
N LEU A 52 16.35 -2.00 6.54
CA LEU A 52 14.96 -2.48 6.55
C LEU A 52 14.79 -3.72 5.66
N CYS A 53 15.38 -3.72 4.45
CA CYS A 53 15.31 -4.86 3.54
C CYS A 53 15.99 -6.10 4.12
N GLU A 54 17.14 -5.94 4.78
CA GLU A 54 17.82 -7.04 5.49
C GLU A 54 16.95 -7.60 6.62
N ARG A 55 16.37 -6.73 7.45
CA ARG A 55 15.49 -7.13 8.55
C ARG A 55 14.26 -7.89 8.06
N PHE A 56 13.63 -7.43 6.98
CA PHE A 56 12.47 -8.10 6.40
C PHE A 56 12.82 -9.44 5.76
N SER A 57 14.08 -9.64 5.34
CA SER A 57 14.56 -10.91 4.77
C SER A 57 14.93 -11.95 5.84
N ASN A 58 14.85 -11.62 7.13
CA ASN A 58 15.20 -12.54 8.21
C ASN A 58 14.16 -13.66 8.38
N THR A 59 14.53 -14.87 7.96
CA THR A 59 13.67 -16.06 8.02
C THR A 59 13.39 -16.53 9.45
N LEU A 60 14.23 -16.19 10.43
CA LEU A 60 14.08 -16.65 11.82
C LEU A 60 12.92 -15.97 12.55
N VAL A 61 12.50 -14.78 12.09
CA VAL A 61 11.34 -14.08 12.67
C VAL A 61 10.03 -14.75 12.24
N ALA A 62 10.01 -15.39 11.06
CA ALA A 62 8.83 -16.06 10.48
C ALA A 62 7.55 -15.21 10.55
N ASP A 63 7.70 -13.92 10.29
CA ASP A 63 6.61 -12.95 10.39
C ASP A 63 5.60 -13.13 9.24
N THR A 64 4.30 -13.24 9.56
CA THR A 64 3.28 -13.51 8.53
C THR A 64 2.73 -12.21 7.95
N LEU A 65 2.53 -12.21 6.63
CA LEU A 65 1.91 -11.11 5.92
C LEU A 65 0.47 -10.85 6.39
N MET A 66 -0.25 -11.90 6.81
CA MET A 66 -1.58 -11.75 7.42
C MET A 66 -1.51 -10.95 8.73
N ARG A 67 -0.48 -11.16 9.56
CA ARG A 67 -0.28 -10.35 10.76
C ARG A 67 0.03 -8.90 10.41
N ILE A 68 0.84 -8.67 9.37
CA ILE A 68 1.13 -7.33 8.85
C ILE A 68 -0.13 -6.62 8.33
N SER A 69 -1.07 -7.35 7.71
CA SER A 69 -2.32 -6.80 7.19
C SER A 69 -3.38 -6.53 8.26
N HIS A 70 -3.10 -6.78 9.54
CA HIS A 70 -4.02 -6.36 10.60
C HIS A 70 -4.07 -4.84 10.73
N ASP A 71 -5.23 -4.29 11.05
CA ASP A 71 -5.43 -2.87 11.36
C ASP A 71 -4.94 -1.93 10.24
N THR A 72 -5.14 -2.34 8.97
CA THR A 72 -4.70 -1.57 7.81
C THR A 72 -5.48 -0.26 7.68
N SER A 73 -6.76 -0.22 8.05
CA SER A 73 -7.55 1.02 8.02
C SER A 73 -6.94 2.10 8.91
N ASN A 74 -6.57 1.73 10.14
CA ASN A 74 -5.96 2.62 11.12
C ASN A 74 -4.51 3.00 10.74
N LYS A 75 -3.71 2.04 10.28
CA LYS A 75 -2.35 2.30 9.77
C LYS A 75 -2.38 3.28 8.60
N PHE A 76 -3.31 3.09 7.67
CA PHE A 76 -3.46 4.00 6.55
C PHE A 76 -3.93 5.37 7.02
N SER A 77 -4.97 5.44 7.84
CA SER A 77 -5.49 6.70 8.41
C SER A 77 -4.41 7.53 9.11
N ILE A 78 -3.57 6.89 9.94
CA ILE A 78 -2.57 7.57 10.77
C ILE A 78 -1.27 7.86 10.01
N GLN A 79 -0.83 6.97 9.12
CA GLN A 79 0.51 7.04 8.51
C GLN A 79 0.45 7.20 7.00
N GLY A 80 -0.43 6.44 6.33
CA GLY A 80 -0.55 6.42 4.87
C GLY A 80 -1.19 7.70 4.31
N CYS A 81 -2.29 8.14 4.91
CA CYS A 81 -3.04 9.30 4.46
C CYS A 81 -2.20 10.58 4.57
N PRO A 82 -1.54 10.88 5.72
CA PRO A 82 -0.65 12.04 5.79
C PRO A 82 0.50 11.97 4.77
N ALA A 83 1.15 10.81 4.61
CA ALA A 83 2.24 10.66 3.65
C ALA A 83 1.80 10.93 2.21
N VAL A 84 0.61 10.46 1.82
CA VAL A 84 0.06 10.77 0.48
C VAL A 84 -0.27 12.25 0.35
N SER A 85 -0.90 12.87 1.35
CA SER A 85 -1.19 14.31 1.35
C SER A 85 0.08 15.15 1.21
N ASP A 86 1.13 14.83 1.98
CA ASP A 86 2.41 15.53 1.92
C ASP A 86 3.06 15.38 0.54
N GLY A 87 3.07 14.17 -0.02
CA GLY A 87 3.60 13.92 -1.35
C GLY A 87 2.83 14.67 -2.44
N LEU A 88 1.50 14.69 -2.37
CA LEU A 88 0.66 15.46 -3.30
C LEU A 88 0.91 16.97 -3.16
N ALA A 89 1.14 17.48 -1.95
CA ALA A 89 1.50 18.89 -1.72
C ALA A 89 2.88 19.26 -2.31
N LEU A 90 3.80 18.29 -2.38
CA LEU A 90 5.08 18.41 -3.10
C LEU A 90 4.95 18.25 -4.62
N GLY A 91 3.74 18.00 -5.14
CA GLY A 91 3.48 17.80 -6.57
C GLY A 91 3.85 16.39 -7.07
N LEU A 92 4.10 15.44 -6.17
CA LEU A 92 4.32 14.03 -6.52
C LEU A 92 2.99 13.36 -6.86
N PRO A 93 2.96 12.39 -7.78
CA PRO A 93 1.71 11.74 -8.18
C PRO A 93 1.24 10.65 -7.20
N MET A 94 2.10 10.18 -6.29
CA MET A 94 1.80 9.15 -5.27
C MET A 94 1.16 7.88 -5.84
N LYS A 95 1.64 7.43 -7.01
CA LYS A 95 1.16 6.27 -7.77
C LYS A 95 1.40 4.95 -7.06
N GLY A 96 2.53 4.80 -6.38
CA GLY A 96 2.84 3.60 -5.60
C GLY A 96 1.87 3.46 -4.42
N MET A 97 1.67 4.53 -3.67
CA MET A 97 0.64 4.56 -2.63
C MET A 97 -0.78 4.34 -3.18
N ALA A 98 -1.10 4.86 -4.38
CA ALA A 98 -2.37 4.57 -5.05
C ALA A 98 -2.52 3.08 -5.39
N PHE A 99 -1.47 2.45 -5.93
CA PHE A 99 -1.42 1.02 -6.25
C PHE A 99 -1.56 0.15 -4.99
N MET A 100 -0.99 0.59 -3.86
CA MET A 100 -1.15 -0.07 -2.56
C MET A 100 -2.62 -0.10 -2.13
N VAL A 101 -3.34 1.02 -2.21
CA VAL A 101 -4.77 1.09 -1.87
C VAL A 101 -5.61 0.21 -2.79
N ALA A 102 -5.31 0.20 -4.10
CA ALA A 102 -5.95 -0.71 -5.04
C ALA A 102 -5.72 -2.19 -4.65
N CYS A 103 -4.51 -2.56 -4.25
CA CYS A 103 -4.21 -3.90 -3.74
C CYS A 103 -4.99 -4.22 -2.45
N TRP A 104 -5.14 -3.25 -1.56
CA TRP A 104 -5.88 -3.43 -0.32
C TRP A 104 -7.37 -3.67 -0.57
N ALA A 105 -7.98 -2.95 -1.52
CA ALA A 105 -9.36 -3.18 -1.95
C ALA A 105 -9.59 -4.62 -2.45
N HIS A 106 -8.66 -5.14 -3.29
CA HIS A 106 -8.70 -6.54 -3.75
C HIS A 106 -8.49 -7.54 -2.60
N PHE A 107 -7.69 -7.20 -1.60
CA PHE A 107 -7.49 -8.03 -0.41
C PHE A 107 -8.77 -8.10 0.44
N ILE A 108 -9.44 -6.98 0.69
CA ILE A 108 -10.73 -6.94 1.40
C ILE A 108 -11.75 -7.85 0.70
N GLN A 109 -11.88 -7.74 -0.63
CA GLN A 109 -12.78 -8.60 -1.41
C GLN A 109 -12.40 -10.08 -1.35
N LYS A 110 -11.10 -10.40 -1.38
CA LYS A 110 -10.62 -11.76 -1.22
C LYS A 110 -11.00 -12.32 0.15
N CYS A 111 -10.87 -11.53 1.22
CA CYS A 111 -11.29 -11.92 2.57
C CYS A 111 -12.79 -12.16 2.64
N GLY A 112 -13.62 -11.24 2.14
CA GLY A 112 -15.08 -11.39 2.12
C GLY A 112 -15.54 -12.64 1.36
N ARG A 113 -14.97 -12.92 0.17
CA ARG A 113 -15.29 -14.14 -0.60
C ARG A 113 -14.86 -15.43 0.10
N ALA A 114 -13.78 -15.39 0.87
CA ALA A 114 -13.25 -16.54 1.60
C ALA A 114 -13.87 -16.72 2.99
N GLY A 115 -14.74 -15.81 3.44
CA GLY A 115 -15.24 -15.79 4.81
C GLY A 115 -14.15 -15.56 5.86
N VAL A 116 -13.04 -14.92 5.48
CA VAL A 116 -11.93 -14.61 6.39
C VAL A 116 -12.22 -13.30 7.09
N VAL A 117 -12.42 -13.36 8.41
CA VAL A 117 -12.62 -12.17 9.24
C VAL A 117 -11.32 -11.37 9.30
N MET A 118 -11.34 -10.14 8.78
CA MET A 118 -10.21 -9.22 8.89
C MET A 118 -10.04 -8.77 10.34
N LYS A 119 -8.82 -8.84 10.87
CA LYS A 119 -8.49 -8.21 12.15
C LYS A 119 -8.23 -6.73 11.93
N ASP A 120 -9.31 -5.97 11.84
CA ASP A 120 -9.31 -4.54 11.59
C ASP A 120 -10.49 -3.90 12.35
N GLY A 121 -10.25 -2.77 13.02
CA GLY A 121 -11.28 -2.07 13.80
C GLY A 121 -12.49 -1.65 12.96
N GLN A 122 -12.29 -1.45 11.65
CA GLN A 122 -13.30 -1.04 10.69
C GLN A 122 -13.76 -2.18 9.77
N SER A 123 -13.43 -3.44 10.09
CA SER A 123 -13.68 -4.62 9.24
C SER A 123 -15.07 -4.68 8.61
N GLY A 124 -16.14 -4.50 9.41
CA GLY A 124 -17.51 -4.51 8.89
C GLY A 124 -17.82 -3.38 7.90
N ALA A 125 -17.28 -2.17 8.13
CA ALA A 125 -17.45 -1.04 7.23
C ALA A 125 -16.65 -1.23 5.93
N LEU A 126 -15.43 -1.77 6.02
CA LEU A 126 -14.60 -2.11 4.86
C LEU A 126 -15.27 -3.17 3.97
N GLU A 127 -15.82 -4.22 4.59
CA GLU A 127 -16.56 -5.26 3.87
C GLU A 127 -17.80 -4.68 3.17
N ALA A 128 -18.57 -3.83 3.86
CA ALA A 128 -19.74 -3.18 3.29
C ALA A 128 -19.37 -2.27 2.12
N ALA A 129 -18.31 -1.45 2.26
CA ALA A 129 -17.83 -0.58 1.21
C ALA A 129 -17.41 -1.35 -0.04
N MET A 130 -16.76 -2.51 0.12
CA MET A 130 -16.28 -3.32 -1.01
C MET A 130 -17.30 -4.32 -1.56
N ALA A 131 -18.48 -4.45 -0.96
CA ALA A 131 -19.52 -5.42 -1.36
C ALA A 131 -20.07 -5.14 -2.78
N GLY A 132 -20.13 -3.88 -3.20
CA GLY A 132 -20.62 -3.48 -4.54
C GLY A 132 -19.60 -3.64 -5.67
N HIS A 133 -18.36 -4.06 -5.36
CA HIS A 133 -17.22 -4.04 -6.28
C HIS A 133 -16.89 -2.66 -6.88
N ASP A 134 -17.36 -1.59 -6.24
CA ASP A 134 -16.99 -0.21 -6.54
C ASP A 134 -16.01 0.28 -5.47
N ILE A 135 -14.78 0.56 -5.88
CA ILE A 135 -13.74 1.04 -4.97
C ILE A 135 -14.03 2.47 -4.47
N ASN A 136 -14.90 3.24 -5.13
CA ASN A 136 -15.22 4.59 -4.68
C ASN A 136 -15.87 4.60 -3.29
N ALA A 137 -16.70 3.61 -2.97
CA ALA A 137 -17.29 3.49 -1.64
C ALA A 137 -16.24 3.27 -0.54
N LEU A 138 -15.11 2.61 -0.85
CA LEU A 138 -13.97 2.52 0.06
C LEU A 138 -13.27 3.88 0.17
N LEU A 139 -13.01 4.52 -0.97
CA LEU A 139 -12.33 5.82 -1.03
C LEU A 139 -13.13 6.97 -0.38
N ASP A 140 -14.45 6.81 -0.21
CA ASP A 140 -15.34 7.74 0.49
C ASP A 140 -15.37 7.54 2.01
N MET A 141 -14.59 6.58 2.55
CA MET A 141 -14.53 6.36 4.00
C MET A 141 -13.70 7.45 4.69
N GLU A 142 -14.36 8.51 5.15
CA GLU A 142 -13.75 9.63 5.90
C GLU A 142 -12.79 9.18 7.01
N PRO A 143 -13.12 8.21 7.89
CA PRO A 143 -12.21 7.81 8.97
C PRO A 143 -10.88 7.22 8.49
N VAL A 144 -10.79 6.83 7.22
CA VAL A 144 -9.61 6.20 6.60
C VAL A 144 -8.87 7.17 5.69
N PHE A 145 -9.60 7.93 4.87
CA PHE A 145 -9.03 8.72 3.78
C PHE A 145 -9.03 10.23 4.04
N HIS A 146 -9.74 10.74 5.06
CA HIS A 146 -9.75 12.17 5.43
C HIS A 146 -9.87 13.09 4.20
N GLU A 147 -8.92 14.02 4.00
CA GLU A 147 -8.88 14.93 2.87
C GLU A 147 -8.63 14.26 1.50
N LEU A 148 -8.04 13.05 1.47
CA LEU A 148 -7.80 12.33 0.21
C LEU A 148 -9.10 11.88 -0.46
N MET A 149 -10.23 11.89 0.26
CA MET A 149 -11.55 11.73 -0.34
C MET A 149 -11.81 12.77 -1.45
N PHE A 150 -11.16 13.94 -1.39
CA PHE A 150 -11.33 15.02 -2.36
C PHE A 150 -10.18 15.10 -3.38
N ALA A 151 -9.17 14.25 -3.27
CA ALA A 151 -8.01 14.23 -4.17
C ALA A 151 -8.35 13.51 -5.49
N GLU A 152 -9.21 14.11 -6.32
CA GLU A 152 -9.78 13.46 -7.53
C GLU A 152 -8.74 12.84 -8.46
N GLY A 153 -7.62 13.53 -8.70
CA GLY A 153 -6.53 13.02 -9.55
C GLY A 153 -5.89 11.74 -8.97
N TRP A 154 -5.60 11.72 -7.68
CA TRP A 154 -5.03 10.55 -7.02
C TRP A 154 -6.04 9.41 -6.89
N ARG A 155 -7.31 9.73 -6.60
CA ARG A 155 -8.41 8.75 -6.59
C ARG A 155 -8.58 8.08 -7.95
N ALA A 156 -8.46 8.82 -9.05
CA ALA A 156 -8.50 8.27 -10.40
C ALA A 156 -7.37 7.26 -10.65
N GLU A 157 -6.14 7.53 -10.17
CA GLU A 157 -5.03 6.58 -10.23
C GLU A 157 -5.34 5.30 -9.43
N VAL A 158 -5.92 5.42 -8.21
CA VAL A 158 -6.33 4.26 -7.41
C VAL A 158 -7.35 3.40 -8.16
N VAL A 159 -8.37 4.02 -8.76
CA VAL A 159 -9.39 3.32 -9.56
C VAL A 159 -8.75 2.63 -10.77
N GLY A 160 -7.86 3.31 -11.48
CA GLY A 160 -7.14 2.75 -12.62
C GLY A 160 -6.32 1.50 -12.26
N TYR A 161 -5.59 1.54 -11.14
CA TYR A 161 -4.86 0.38 -10.65
C TYR A 161 -5.76 -0.74 -10.13
N TYR A 162 -6.89 -0.39 -9.49
CA TYR A 162 -7.88 -1.37 -9.06
C TYR A 162 -8.45 -2.16 -10.24
N ASP A 163 -8.81 -1.47 -11.33
CA ASP A 163 -9.28 -2.10 -12.56
C ASP A 163 -8.17 -2.91 -13.24
N MET A 164 -6.95 -2.39 -13.33
CA MET A 164 -5.82 -3.12 -13.90
C MET A 164 -5.58 -4.45 -13.17
N ILE A 165 -5.60 -4.46 -11.84
CA ILE A 165 -5.47 -5.70 -11.04
C ILE A 165 -6.66 -6.64 -11.29
N LYS A 166 -7.87 -6.10 -11.42
CA LYS A 166 -9.09 -6.88 -11.69
C LYS A 166 -9.03 -7.59 -13.04
N PHE A 167 -8.57 -6.93 -14.09
CA PHE A 167 -8.56 -7.47 -15.45
C PHE A 167 -7.32 -8.30 -15.77
N GLU A 168 -6.15 -7.93 -15.25
CA GLU A 168 -4.88 -8.57 -15.63
C GLU A 168 -4.29 -9.46 -14.54
N GLY A 169 -4.79 -9.33 -13.30
CA GLY A 169 -4.25 -9.99 -12.13
C GLY A 169 -3.01 -9.28 -11.57
N ILE A 170 -2.79 -9.47 -10.26
CA ILE A 170 -1.78 -8.73 -9.48
C ILE A 170 -0.36 -8.82 -10.03
N ARG A 171 0.05 -9.98 -10.56
CA ARG A 171 1.43 -10.15 -11.07
C ARG A 171 1.69 -9.34 -12.33
N GLN A 172 0.72 -9.31 -13.24
CA GLN A 172 0.87 -8.54 -14.48
C GLN A 172 0.74 -7.05 -14.20
N ALA A 173 -0.21 -6.67 -13.35
CA ALA A 173 -0.39 -5.30 -12.89
C ALA A 173 0.90 -4.75 -12.25
N LEU A 174 1.52 -5.51 -11.33
CA LEU A 174 2.78 -5.10 -10.68
C LEU A 174 3.94 -4.96 -11.68
N ARG A 175 4.06 -5.87 -12.66
CA ARG A 175 5.08 -5.73 -13.72
C ARG A 175 4.88 -4.46 -14.55
N LYS A 176 3.64 -4.14 -14.93
CA LYS A 176 3.34 -2.92 -15.68
C LYS A 176 3.60 -1.67 -14.85
N PHE A 177 3.23 -1.70 -13.58
CA PHE A 177 3.53 -0.64 -12.63
C PHE A 177 5.04 -0.38 -12.60
N ASN A 178 5.84 -1.40 -12.31
CA ASN A 178 7.30 -1.27 -12.24
C ASN A 178 7.89 -0.75 -13.57
N ALA A 179 7.48 -1.33 -14.70
CA ALA A 179 7.98 -0.92 -16.02
C ALA A 179 7.62 0.53 -16.42
N SER A 180 6.62 1.14 -15.79
CA SER A 180 6.12 2.48 -16.14
C SER A 180 6.61 3.58 -15.18
N ASN A 181 7.27 3.20 -14.09
CA ASN A 181 7.73 4.10 -13.04
C ASN A 181 9.23 3.91 -12.73
N MET A 182 9.96 3.35 -13.71
CA MET A 182 11.41 3.24 -13.77
C MET A 182 12.01 4.22 -14.77
#